data_AF-A0A0C3Q9V9-F1
#
_entry.id   AF-A0A0C3Q9V9-F1
#
_cell.length_a   1.000
_cell.length_b   1.000
_cell.length_c   1.000
_cell.angle_alpha   90.00
_cell.angle_beta   90.00
_cell.angle_gamma   90.00
#
_symmetry.space_group_name_H-M   'P 1'
#
loop_
_entity.id
_entity.type
_entity.pdbx_description
1 polymer ?
#
loop_
_entity_poly.entity_id
_entity_poly.type
_entity_poly.pdbx_seq_one_letter_code
_entity_poly.pdbx_strand_id
1 'polypeptide(L)'
;MTEGIDQETYKRLAAERITNTSIGVFDQLTIVTQRAINGDDAPDYYFIADLNPPTVTLSLGPNKQTVVFNINIKSGKIGWYKGVGPKAKPLSEDLGPSRLALRVNMALDQLDQSKISDHIKTAVGKVDDYSVQQLLFDFTTADLISSTNGDGSDFNISQEGKSQLYGLVNQYLELLQAKGADGNPAEHNIINYTVTAKNPQAFTKAPTCAPTNLNFQNLPFVIKESDRTSPDAVLGGKNSMLVYLQMTENRKMPNTLLEPAANWVMPPFDETSELYDGVVCLSKASFLDGFLLPQLANFNRESTWVVDEAWWKAVDLGFNNEYKVSGHVGLTAQDLQDPFFKDYQWKLTSFENGVRKYEYHKTHRKDDNHGLWRVWQEGRTSNYLTIPEGLDSSSKYVMKLSRNTMIETYPHLDGIGEIGKTRSLVTCIWNASLILDGVDNGELHITAEIPKEPIIRTDEMESFLYPNIMDKIMDRIRNGFKYSEFANLQASLEKLFNGSWAFVFAQGRDFFIDKACFNREGDLLCQLKYRSAGSGNPPQPVGSGNSPQPIVAQRIKSPPLPIAAEKSRNHDLLPTRLSSAREGAEGGIQDT
;
A
#
# COMPACT_ATOMS: atom_id res chain seq x y z
N MET A 1 -41.78 30.99 1.40
CA MET A 1 -42.80 32.06 1.37
C MET A 1 -42.96 32.43 -0.09
N THR A 2 -44.18 32.56 -0.60
CA THR A 2 -44.43 33.03 -1.97
C THR A 2 -44.58 34.55 -1.95
N GLU A 3 -43.62 35.27 -2.52
CA GLU A 3 -43.73 36.70 -2.71
C GLU A 3 -44.79 36.97 -3.78
N GLY A 4 -45.94 37.49 -3.36
CA GLY A 4 -46.97 37.94 -4.27
C GLY A 4 -46.55 39.27 -4.91
N ILE A 5 -46.63 39.35 -6.24
CA ILE A 5 -46.54 40.64 -6.95
C ILE A 5 -47.56 41.63 -6.36
N ASP A 6 -47.09 42.84 -6.10
CA ASP A 6 -47.88 43.89 -5.46
C ASP A 6 -49.05 44.35 -6.36
N GLN A 7 -50.01 45.06 -5.75
CA GLN A 7 -51.24 45.44 -6.43
C GLN A 7 -51.03 46.47 -7.55
N GLU A 8 -49.95 47.24 -7.52
CA GLU A 8 -49.63 48.27 -8.53
C GLU A 8 -48.92 47.63 -9.73
N THR A 9 -47.93 46.78 -9.49
CA THR A 9 -47.32 45.90 -10.51
C THR A 9 -48.37 45.03 -11.19
N TYR A 10 -49.29 44.42 -10.44
CA TYR A 10 -50.40 43.63 -11.01
C TYR A 10 -51.29 44.49 -11.93
N LYS A 11 -51.71 45.68 -11.50
CA LYS A 11 -52.54 46.60 -12.32
C LYS A 11 -51.81 47.02 -13.60
N ARG A 12 -50.51 47.34 -13.51
CA ARG A 12 -49.68 47.70 -14.67
C ARG A 12 -49.60 46.57 -15.68
N LEU A 13 -49.22 45.36 -15.25
CA LEU A 13 -49.11 44.18 -16.12
C LEU A 13 -50.46 43.77 -16.72
N ALA A 14 -51.57 43.92 -15.99
CA ALA A 14 -52.91 43.67 -16.49
C ALA A 14 -53.33 44.68 -17.57
N ALA A 15 -52.98 45.96 -17.42
CA ALA A 15 -53.22 46.98 -18.44
C ALA A 15 -52.35 46.74 -19.68
N GLU A 16 -51.04 46.51 -19.52
CA GLU A 16 -50.11 46.22 -20.61
C GLU A 16 -50.54 45.00 -21.44
N ARG A 17 -51.05 43.95 -20.80
CA ARG A 17 -51.62 42.78 -21.48
C ARG A 17 -52.79 43.15 -22.40
N ILE A 18 -53.61 44.14 -22.04
CA ILE A 18 -54.78 44.57 -22.82
C ILE A 18 -54.37 45.53 -23.94
N THR A 19 -53.42 46.44 -23.69
CA THR A 19 -53.06 47.51 -24.65
C THR A 19 -51.97 47.11 -25.65
N ASN A 20 -51.07 46.19 -25.29
CA ASN A 20 -49.85 45.93 -26.06
C ASN A 20 -49.82 44.56 -26.77
N THR A 21 -50.85 43.73 -26.59
CA THR A 21 -50.89 42.38 -27.20
C THR A 21 -51.48 42.43 -28.61
N SER A 22 -50.71 41.99 -29.60
CA SER A 22 -51.17 41.74 -30.97
C SER A 22 -51.12 40.24 -31.27
N ILE A 23 -52.13 39.72 -31.98
CA ILE A 23 -52.16 38.33 -32.48
C ILE A 23 -51.39 38.15 -33.81
N GLY A 24 -50.81 39.24 -34.34
CA GLY A 24 -50.02 39.19 -35.57
C GLY A 24 -50.87 38.85 -36.79
N VAL A 25 -50.55 37.72 -37.44
CA VAL A 25 -51.22 37.20 -38.65
C VAL A 25 -52.07 35.96 -38.38
N PHE A 26 -52.37 35.65 -37.11
CA PHE A 26 -53.12 34.45 -36.70
C PHE A 26 -54.55 34.81 -36.29
N ASP A 27 -55.55 34.09 -36.82
CA ASP A 27 -56.97 34.35 -36.54
C ASP A 27 -57.39 33.99 -35.10
N GLN A 28 -56.67 33.07 -34.44
CA GLN A 28 -56.95 32.65 -33.06
C GLN A 28 -55.66 32.25 -32.32
N LEU A 29 -55.58 32.61 -31.04
CA LEU A 29 -54.50 32.22 -30.13
C LEU A 29 -55.08 31.61 -28.84
N THR A 30 -54.77 30.34 -28.59
CA THR A 30 -55.11 29.62 -27.36
C THR A 30 -53.87 29.54 -26.48
N ILE A 31 -53.89 30.23 -25.33
CA ILE A 31 -52.74 30.32 -24.41
C ILE A 31 -53.15 29.77 -23.04
N VAL A 32 -52.57 28.63 -22.66
CA VAL A 32 -52.66 28.05 -21.31
C VAL A 32 -51.39 28.38 -20.52
N THR A 33 -51.52 28.67 -19.23
CA THR A 33 -50.37 28.90 -18.35
C THR A 33 -49.75 27.57 -17.91
N GLN A 34 -48.46 27.55 -17.57
CA GLN A 34 -47.82 26.37 -16.96
C GLN A 34 -48.59 25.89 -15.72
N ARG A 35 -49.20 26.80 -14.93
CA ARG A 35 -50.05 26.47 -13.77
C ARG A 35 -51.42 25.90 -14.14
N ALA A 36 -51.87 26.03 -15.39
CA ALA A 36 -53.08 25.38 -15.90
C ALA A 36 -52.78 24.03 -16.59
N ILE A 37 -51.52 23.82 -16.99
CA ILE A 37 -51.00 22.51 -17.43
C ILE A 37 -50.69 21.65 -16.20
N ASN A 38 -50.08 22.26 -15.18
CA ASN A 38 -49.77 21.69 -13.87
C ASN A 38 -50.89 22.07 -12.85
N GLY A 39 -52.15 21.97 -13.27
CA GLY A 39 -53.31 22.39 -12.49
C GLY A 39 -53.91 21.23 -11.68
N ASP A 40 -54.12 21.48 -10.39
CA ASP A 40 -54.34 20.49 -9.32
C ASP A 40 -53.15 19.53 -9.12
N ASP A 41 -52.97 19.04 -7.89
CA ASP A 41 -51.72 18.44 -7.40
C ASP A 41 -51.16 17.38 -8.36
N ALA A 42 -49.95 17.65 -8.88
CA ALA A 42 -49.21 16.67 -9.68
C ALA A 42 -49.03 15.39 -8.83
N PRO A 43 -49.32 14.20 -9.38
CA PRO A 43 -49.31 12.97 -8.59
C PRO A 43 -47.86 12.57 -8.27
N ASP A 44 -47.35 13.07 -7.14
CA ASP A 44 -46.03 12.69 -6.62
C ASP A 44 -46.03 11.18 -6.33
N TYR A 45 -45.38 10.43 -7.22
CA TYR A 45 -44.93 9.06 -6.98
C TYR A 45 -43.76 9.13 -5.99
N TYR A 46 -44.07 9.29 -4.70
CA TYR A 46 -43.06 9.48 -3.67
C TYR A 46 -42.61 8.16 -3.04
N PHE A 47 -41.32 8.06 -2.77
CA PHE A 47 -40.73 7.10 -1.85
C PHE A 47 -40.02 7.89 -0.75
N ILE A 48 -40.46 7.69 0.49
CA ILE A 48 -39.89 8.35 1.67
C ILE A 48 -39.49 7.26 2.66
N ALA A 49 -38.22 7.19 3.04
CA ALA A 49 -37.69 6.17 3.94
C ALA A 49 -36.70 6.74 4.96
N ASP A 50 -36.74 6.19 6.16
CA ASP A 50 -35.68 6.26 7.16
C ASP A 50 -34.75 5.05 6.92
N LEU A 51 -33.46 5.31 6.72
CA LEU A 51 -32.49 4.30 6.31
C LEU A 51 -31.50 4.02 7.45
N ASN A 52 -31.29 2.74 7.74
CA ASN A 52 -30.08 2.29 8.42
C ASN A 52 -28.88 2.40 7.45
N PRO A 53 -27.63 2.42 7.93
CA PRO A 53 -26.46 2.37 7.07
C PRO A 53 -26.53 1.21 6.06
N PRO A 54 -26.07 1.41 4.81
CA PRO A 54 -26.02 0.35 3.83
C PRO A 54 -25.02 -0.74 4.27
N THR A 55 -25.28 -1.98 3.88
CA THR A 55 -24.38 -3.12 4.16
C THR A 55 -23.98 -3.81 2.87
N VAL A 56 -22.70 -4.14 2.75
CA VAL A 56 -22.11 -4.72 1.54
C VAL A 56 -21.61 -6.12 1.85
N THR A 57 -22.07 -7.10 1.07
CA THR A 57 -21.62 -8.50 1.15
C THR A 57 -20.85 -8.84 -0.11
N LEU A 58 -19.63 -9.37 0.02
CA LEU A 58 -18.85 -9.82 -1.14
C LEU A 58 -19.50 -11.06 -1.76
N SER A 59 -19.75 -11.03 -3.07
CA SER A 59 -20.33 -12.18 -3.78
C SER A 59 -19.25 -13.21 -4.11
N LEU A 60 -19.52 -14.48 -3.79
CA LEU A 60 -18.54 -15.58 -3.91
C LEU A 60 -18.75 -16.47 -5.15
N GLY A 61 -19.75 -16.16 -5.97
CA GLY A 61 -20.07 -16.88 -7.21
C GLY A 61 -19.02 -16.76 -8.33
N PRO A 62 -19.38 -17.08 -9.59
CA PRO A 62 -18.41 -17.13 -10.70
C PRO A 62 -17.81 -15.77 -11.05
N ASN A 63 -18.58 -14.68 -10.93
CA ASN A 63 -18.02 -13.32 -11.03
C ASN A 63 -17.46 -12.88 -9.67
N LYS A 64 -16.17 -13.12 -9.46
CA LYS A 64 -15.44 -12.74 -8.23
C LYS A 64 -15.26 -11.23 -8.04
N GLN A 65 -15.82 -10.37 -8.91
CA GLN A 65 -15.77 -8.91 -8.80
C GLN A 65 -17.16 -8.30 -8.54
N THR A 66 -18.08 -9.05 -7.92
CA THR A 66 -19.44 -8.56 -7.56
C THR A 66 -19.66 -8.42 -6.05
N VAL A 67 -20.60 -7.57 -5.68
CA VAL A 67 -21.13 -7.46 -4.31
C VAL A 67 -22.65 -7.52 -4.31
N VAL A 68 -23.23 -7.82 -3.14
CA VAL A 68 -24.60 -7.45 -2.81
C VAL A 68 -24.56 -6.18 -1.98
N PHE A 69 -24.99 -5.06 -2.56
CA PHE A 69 -25.17 -3.79 -1.89
C PHE A 69 -26.60 -3.71 -1.34
N ASN A 70 -26.74 -3.60 -0.03
CA ASN A 70 -28.03 -3.61 0.66
C ASN A 70 -28.37 -2.23 1.19
N ILE A 71 -29.49 -1.66 0.72
CA ILE A 71 -30.11 -0.47 1.29
C ILE A 71 -31.12 -0.93 2.34
N ASN A 72 -30.80 -0.67 3.60
CA ASN A 72 -31.50 -1.20 4.77
C ASN A 72 -32.58 -0.20 5.23
N ILE A 73 -33.83 -0.42 4.80
CA ILE A 73 -34.95 0.46 5.16
C ILE A 73 -35.41 0.11 6.58
N LYS A 74 -35.35 1.10 7.48
CA LYS A 74 -35.78 0.98 8.88
C LYS A 74 -37.29 1.21 9.00
N SER A 75 -37.79 2.18 8.25
CA SER A 75 -39.21 2.41 7.99
C SER A 75 -39.34 3.23 6.70
N GLY A 76 -40.50 3.18 6.07
CA GLY A 76 -40.76 4.02 4.90
C GLY A 76 -42.18 3.87 4.39
N LYS A 77 -42.53 4.72 3.43
CA LYS A 77 -43.85 4.77 2.77
C LYS A 77 -43.66 5.04 1.29
N ILE A 78 -44.40 4.32 0.46
CA ILE A 78 -44.49 4.57 -0.99
C ILE A 78 -45.89 5.07 -1.34
N GLY A 79 -45.97 6.15 -2.11
CA GLY A 79 -47.20 6.67 -2.70
C GLY A 79 -47.21 6.46 -4.21
N TRP A 80 -48.37 6.09 -4.75
CA TRP A 80 -48.60 6.00 -6.20
C TRP A 80 -50.08 6.26 -6.51
N TYR A 81 -50.43 6.29 -7.80
CA TYR A 81 -51.82 6.50 -8.23
C TYR A 81 -52.33 5.34 -9.08
N LYS A 82 -53.60 4.96 -8.85
CA LYS A 82 -54.31 3.90 -9.56
C LYS A 82 -55.35 4.48 -10.52
N GLY A 83 -55.14 4.23 -11.82
CA GLY A 83 -55.88 4.87 -12.92
C GLY A 83 -55.10 6.03 -13.54
N VAL A 84 -55.70 6.72 -14.50
CA VAL A 84 -55.07 7.83 -15.25
C VAL A 84 -55.97 9.06 -15.31
N GLY A 85 -55.36 10.24 -15.39
CA GLY A 85 -56.06 11.54 -15.45
C GLY A 85 -56.82 11.89 -14.16
N PRO A 86 -57.78 12.85 -14.21
CA PRO A 86 -58.48 13.40 -13.04
C PRO A 86 -59.36 12.44 -12.22
N LYS A 87 -59.31 11.13 -12.52
CA LYS A 87 -60.01 10.06 -11.78
C LYS A 87 -59.04 9.04 -11.15
N ALA A 88 -57.73 9.25 -11.29
CA ALA A 88 -56.72 8.43 -10.64
C ALA A 88 -56.84 8.57 -9.11
N LYS A 89 -56.79 7.45 -8.39
CA LYS A 89 -56.89 7.43 -6.93
C LYS A 89 -55.51 7.29 -6.30
N PRO A 90 -55.12 8.14 -5.33
CA PRO A 90 -53.90 7.91 -4.57
C PRO A 90 -54.03 6.59 -3.78
N LEU A 91 -53.00 5.78 -3.87
CA LEU A 91 -52.74 4.62 -3.03
C LEU A 91 -51.40 4.82 -2.33
N SER A 92 -51.26 4.24 -1.15
CA SER A 92 -49.98 4.26 -0.44
C SER A 92 -49.91 3.12 0.56
N GLU A 93 -48.73 2.51 0.65
CA GLU A 93 -48.45 1.41 1.57
C GLU A 93 -47.18 1.72 2.37
N ASP A 94 -47.20 1.35 3.66
CA ASP A 94 -46.07 1.47 4.56
C ASP A 94 -45.16 0.24 4.40
N LEU A 95 -43.89 0.47 4.09
CA LEU A 95 -42.89 -0.58 3.83
C LEU A 95 -42.49 -1.34 5.10
N GLY A 96 -42.64 -0.69 6.26
CA GLY A 96 -42.04 -1.15 7.52
C GLY A 96 -40.51 -1.28 7.43
N PRO A 97 -39.90 -2.11 8.28
CA PRO A 97 -38.54 -2.60 8.05
C PRO A 97 -38.51 -3.43 6.76
N SER A 98 -37.57 -3.14 5.87
CA SER A 98 -37.42 -3.77 4.55
C SER A 98 -35.96 -3.73 4.10
N ARG A 99 -35.58 -4.52 3.09
CA ARG A 99 -34.23 -4.49 2.53
C ARG A 99 -34.30 -4.47 1.01
N LEU A 100 -33.61 -3.52 0.39
CA LEU A 100 -33.37 -3.49 -1.05
C LEU A 100 -31.96 -4.04 -1.31
N ALA A 101 -31.87 -5.19 -2.00
CA ALA A 101 -30.61 -5.89 -2.27
C ALA A 101 -30.27 -5.81 -3.77
N LEU A 102 -29.15 -5.17 -4.08
CA LEU A 102 -28.66 -4.93 -5.43
C LEU A 102 -27.39 -5.74 -5.66
N ARG A 103 -27.33 -6.55 -6.71
CA ARG A 103 -26.08 -7.10 -7.23
C ARG A 103 -25.38 -6.00 -8.00
N VAL A 104 -24.15 -5.66 -7.64
CA VAL A 104 -23.38 -4.59 -8.29
C VAL A 104 -21.98 -5.12 -8.61
N ASN A 105 -21.45 -4.86 -9.81
CA ASN A 105 -20.03 -5.08 -10.07
C ASN A 105 -19.19 -4.05 -9.31
N MET A 106 -17.97 -4.42 -8.93
CA MET A 106 -16.93 -3.45 -8.60
C MET A 106 -16.08 -3.19 -9.85
N ALA A 107 -15.53 -1.99 -9.96
CA ALA A 107 -14.65 -1.60 -11.06
C ALA A 107 -13.45 -0.78 -10.56
N LEU A 108 -12.33 -0.83 -11.30
CA LEU A 108 -11.21 0.09 -11.13
C LEU A 108 -11.31 1.22 -12.16
N ASP A 109 -11.60 2.44 -11.73
CA ASP A 109 -11.54 3.66 -12.58
C ASP A 109 -10.17 4.34 -12.42
N GLN A 110 -9.62 4.86 -13.51
CA GLN A 110 -8.28 5.46 -13.54
C GLN A 110 -8.39 6.98 -13.38
N LEU A 111 -7.81 7.54 -12.32
CA LEU A 111 -7.87 8.98 -12.08
C LEU A 111 -6.91 9.78 -12.95
N ASP A 112 -7.39 10.94 -13.41
CA ASP A 112 -6.54 12.04 -13.86
C ASP A 112 -5.76 12.62 -12.67
N GLN A 113 -4.51 13.04 -12.87
CA GLN A 113 -3.62 13.47 -11.79
C GLN A 113 -4.14 14.70 -11.02
N SER A 114 -4.90 15.57 -11.69
CA SER A 114 -5.55 16.75 -11.09
C SER A 114 -6.65 16.40 -10.08
N LYS A 115 -7.21 15.19 -10.14
CA LYS A 115 -8.34 14.72 -9.33
C LYS A 115 -7.92 13.85 -8.13
N ILE A 116 -6.64 13.51 -8.02
CA ILE A 116 -6.10 12.73 -6.90
C ILE A 116 -6.22 13.58 -5.62
N SER A 117 -6.75 13.00 -4.54
CA SER A 117 -6.91 13.68 -3.26
C SER A 117 -5.56 14.01 -2.60
N ASP A 118 -5.48 15.13 -1.86
CA ASP A 118 -4.21 15.61 -1.30
C ASP A 118 -3.61 14.68 -0.24
N HIS A 119 -4.43 13.83 0.42
CA HIS A 119 -3.91 12.79 1.31
C HIS A 119 -3.12 11.71 0.53
N ILE A 120 -3.60 11.28 -0.64
CA ILE A 120 -2.86 10.36 -1.52
C ILE A 120 -1.64 11.07 -2.10
N LYS A 121 -1.77 12.33 -2.54
CA LYS A 121 -0.61 13.11 -3.02
C LYS A 121 0.50 13.17 -1.95
N THR A 122 0.12 13.35 -0.69
CA THR A 122 1.05 13.39 0.45
C THR A 122 1.68 12.03 0.75
N ALA A 123 0.89 10.95 0.77
CA ALA A 123 1.39 9.60 1.07
C ALA A 123 2.30 9.01 -0.03
N VAL A 124 1.99 9.30 -1.31
CA VAL A 124 2.77 8.86 -2.47
C VAL A 124 3.95 9.80 -2.77
N GLY A 125 3.82 11.08 -2.40
CA GLY A 125 4.84 12.12 -2.61
C GLY A 125 4.96 12.54 -4.08
N LYS A 126 5.64 11.73 -4.90
CA LYS A 126 5.86 12.01 -6.33
C LYS A 126 4.76 11.42 -7.19
N VAL A 127 3.59 12.06 -7.21
CA VAL A 127 2.40 11.61 -7.96
C VAL A 127 2.67 11.30 -9.44
N ASP A 128 3.63 11.98 -10.08
CA ASP A 128 4.00 11.75 -11.48
C ASP A 128 4.62 10.38 -11.75
N ASP A 129 5.27 9.77 -10.76
CA ASP A 129 5.90 8.44 -10.90
C ASP A 129 4.88 7.29 -10.79
N TYR A 130 3.60 7.58 -10.49
CA TYR A 130 2.55 6.58 -10.20
C TYR A 130 1.25 6.84 -10.99
N SER A 131 0.43 5.79 -11.09
CA SER A 131 -0.96 5.81 -11.55
C SER A 131 -1.87 5.42 -10.39
N VAL A 132 -2.88 6.25 -10.11
CA VAL A 132 -3.83 6.05 -9.01
C VAL A 132 -5.18 5.59 -9.57
N GLN A 133 -5.74 4.51 -9.02
CA GLN A 133 -7.02 3.95 -9.42
C GLN A 133 -7.99 3.92 -8.23
N GLN A 134 -9.26 4.24 -8.47
CA GLN A 134 -10.35 4.08 -7.50
C GLN A 134 -11.00 2.72 -7.72
N LEU A 135 -11.08 1.90 -6.66
CA LEU A 135 -12.03 0.78 -6.64
C LEU A 135 -13.39 1.33 -6.22
N LEU A 136 -14.43 1.10 -7.02
CA LEU A 136 -15.77 1.64 -6.81
C LEU A 136 -16.87 0.61 -7.06
N PHE A 137 -18.07 0.89 -6.54
CA PHE A 137 -19.32 0.22 -6.91
C PHE A 137 -19.82 0.78 -8.24
N ASP A 138 -19.85 -0.05 -9.29
CA ASP A 138 -20.36 0.34 -10.60
C ASP A 138 -21.88 0.17 -10.65
N PHE A 139 -22.60 1.18 -10.14
CA PHE A 139 -24.06 1.18 -10.15
C PHE A 139 -24.69 1.18 -11.55
N THR A 140 -23.93 1.32 -12.65
CA THR A 140 -24.47 1.08 -14.01
C THR A 140 -24.78 -0.41 -14.26
N THR A 141 -24.20 -1.29 -13.44
CA THR A 141 -24.37 -2.74 -13.48
C THR A 141 -25.34 -3.26 -12.40
N ALA A 142 -26.03 -2.37 -11.70
CA ALA A 142 -26.89 -2.71 -10.58
C ALA A 142 -28.12 -3.52 -11.03
N ASP A 143 -28.19 -4.77 -10.57
CA ASP A 143 -29.24 -5.75 -10.84
C ASP A 143 -30.04 -6.06 -9.56
N LEU A 144 -31.37 -6.11 -9.66
CA LEU A 144 -32.26 -6.23 -8.51
C LEU A 144 -32.40 -7.70 -8.08
N ILE A 145 -31.88 -8.05 -6.90
CA ILE A 145 -32.00 -9.41 -6.37
C ILE A 145 -33.43 -9.58 -5.81
N SER A 146 -34.21 -10.52 -6.36
CA SER A 146 -35.53 -10.87 -5.85
C SER A 146 -35.47 -11.79 -4.61
N SER A 147 -36.48 -11.75 -3.74
CA SER A 147 -36.45 -12.37 -2.39
C SER A 147 -36.51 -13.90 -2.31
N THR A 148 -36.40 -14.64 -3.43
CA THR A 148 -36.77 -16.08 -3.49
C THR A 148 -36.09 -16.98 -2.46
N ASN A 149 -34.89 -16.61 -2.02
CA ASN A 149 -34.07 -17.38 -1.08
C ASN A 149 -33.81 -16.62 0.24
N GLY A 150 -34.53 -15.53 0.54
CA GLY A 150 -34.36 -14.75 1.78
C GLY A 150 -33.20 -13.75 1.80
N ASP A 151 -32.18 -13.89 0.94
CA ASP A 151 -31.07 -12.92 0.80
C ASP A 151 -31.32 -11.79 -0.20
N GLY A 152 -32.43 -11.85 -0.94
CA GLY A 152 -32.82 -10.79 -1.87
C GLY A 152 -33.54 -9.60 -1.25
N SER A 153 -34.16 -8.79 -2.10
CA SER A 153 -34.90 -7.59 -1.71
C SER A 153 -36.26 -7.96 -1.12
N ASP A 154 -36.45 -7.73 0.17
CA ASP A 154 -37.69 -8.06 0.88
C ASP A 154 -38.49 -6.79 1.25
N PHE A 155 -39.80 -6.87 0.98
CA PHE A 155 -40.77 -5.80 1.15
C PHE A 155 -42.15 -6.39 1.46
N ASN A 156 -42.77 -5.97 2.56
CA ASN A 156 -44.09 -6.42 2.98
C ASN A 156 -45.23 -5.53 2.42
N ILE A 157 -45.26 -5.37 1.09
CA ILE A 157 -46.25 -4.57 0.35
C ILE A 157 -46.88 -5.36 -0.80
N SER A 158 -48.00 -4.89 -1.33
CA SER A 158 -48.70 -5.48 -2.46
C SER A 158 -47.86 -5.51 -3.74
N GLN A 159 -48.16 -6.44 -4.66
CA GLN A 159 -47.45 -6.57 -5.93
C GLN A 159 -47.55 -5.31 -6.81
N GLU A 160 -48.63 -4.53 -6.66
CA GLU A 160 -48.77 -3.22 -7.31
C GLU A 160 -47.76 -2.23 -6.73
N GLY A 161 -47.68 -2.12 -5.40
CA GLY A 161 -46.68 -1.31 -4.71
C GLY A 161 -45.24 -1.71 -5.03
N LYS A 162 -44.93 -3.02 -5.12
CA LYS A 162 -43.58 -3.49 -5.51
C LYS A 162 -43.19 -3.02 -6.91
N SER A 163 -44.13 -3.06 -7.86
CA SER A 163 -43.89 -2.57 -9.23
C SER A 163 -43.55 -1.08 -9.26
N GLN A 164 -44.27 -0.26 -8.48
CA GLN A 164 -43.99 1.18 -8.36
C GLN A 164 -42.66 1.45 -7.65
N LEU A 165 -42.36 0.69 -6.59
CA LEU A 165 -41.11 0.82 -5.85
C LEU A 165 -39.90 0.52 -6.74
N TYR A 166 -39.97 -0.51 -7.60
CA TYR A 166 -38.88 -0.80 -8.54
C TYR A 166 -38.71 0.30 -9.59
N GLY A 167 -39.79 0.97 -10.02
CA GLY A 167 -39.70 2.16 -10.86
C GLY A 167 -38.94 3.32 -10.19
N LEU A 168 -39.23 3.59 -8.91
CA LEU A 168 -38.55 4.64 -8.13
C LEU A 168 -37.11 4.25 -7.76
N VAL A 169 -36.83 2.96 -7.53
CA VAL A 169 -35.46 2.45 -7.33
C VAL A 169 -34.62 2.63 -8.58
N ASN A 170 -35.18 2.41 -9.78
CA ASN A 170 -34.44 2.66 -11.02
C ASN A 170 -34.07 4.14 -11.19
N GLN A 171 -34.98 5.07 -10.89
CA GLN A 171 -34.69 6.52 -10.88
C GLN A 171 -33.63 6.89 -9.83
N TYR A 172 -33.62 6.23 -8.67
CA TYR A 172 -32.57 6.40 -7.67
C TYR A 172 -31.21 5.83 -8.13
N LEU A 173 -31.22 4.71 -8.87
CA LEU A 173 -30.01 4.17 -9.50
C LEU A 173 -29.45 5.10 -10.58
N GLU A 174 -30.30 5.73 -11.41
CA GLU A 174 -29.88 6.77 -12.36
C GLU A 174 -29.16 7.93 -11.64
N LEU A 175 -29.58 8.30 -10.43
CA LEU A 175 -28.91 9.31 -9.59
C LEU A 175 -27.58 8.82 -8.98
N LEU A 176 -27.45 7.54 -8.63
CA LEU A 176 -26.18 6.94 -8.17
C LEU A 176 -25.17 6.71 -9.31
N GLN A 177 -25.69 6.52 -10.54
CA GLN A 177 -24.90 6.42 -11.78
C GLN A 177 -24.43 7.79 -12.29
N ALA A 178 -25.08 8.89 -11.88
CA ALA A 178 -24.74 10.22 -12.33
C ALA A 178 -23.33 10.63 -11.88
N LYS A 179 -22.43 10.79 -12.86
CA LYS A 179 -21.10 11.38 -12.64
C LYS A 179 -21.24 12.88 -12.29
N GLY A 180 -20.31 13.37 -11.49
CA GLY A 180 -20.20 14.80 -11.15
C GLY A 180 -19.91 15.68 -12.37
N ALA A 181 -20.01 17.00 -12.21
CA ALA A 181 -19.72 17.97 -13.27
C ALA A 181 -18.25 17.98 -13.73
N ASP A 182 -17.36 17.31 -12.99
CA ASP A 182 -15.95 17.01 -13.27
C ASP A 182 -15.74 15.67 -14.01
N GLY A 183 -16.82 14.94 -14.31
CA GLY A 183 -16.81 13.62 -14.93
C GLY A 183 -16.49 12.47 -13.97
N ASN A 184 -16.42 12.72 -12.66
CA ASN A 184 -16.02 11.71 -11.67
C ASN A 184 -17.21 10.89 -11.16
N PRO A 185 -17.00 9.62 -10.77
CA PRO A 185 -17.94 8.91 -9.91
C PRO A 185 -18.20 9.73 -8.63
N ALA A 186 -19.44 9.74 -8.14
CA ALA A 186 -19.75 10.40 -6.87
C ALA A 186 -19.00 9.74 -5.70
N GLU A 187 -18.54 10.53 -4.73
CA GLU A 187 -17.59 10.07 -3.69
C GLU A 187 -18.06 8.84 -2.90
N HIS A 188 -19.38 8.70 -2.73
CA HIS A 188 -20.03 7.59 -2.02
C HIS A 188 -20.00 6.25 -2.77
N ASN A 189 -19.59 6.22 -4.05
CA ASN A 189 -19.42 4.98 -4.81
C ASN A 189 -18.02 4.36 -4.62
N ILE A 190 -17.03 5.13 -4.15
CA ILE A 190 -15.63 4.71 -4.07
C ILE A 190 -15.36 3.98 -2.75
N ILE A 191 -14.78 2.79 -2.84
CA ILE A 191 -14.40 1.92 -1.72
C ILE A 191 -13.01 2.33 -1.21
N ASN A 192 -12.01 2.12 -2.05
CA ASN A 192 -10.59 2.36 -1.77
C ASN A 192 -9.94 3.07 -2.96
N TYR A 193 -8.83 3.75 -2.67
CA TYR A 193 -7.86 4.17 -3.67
C TYR A 193 -6.67 3.19 -3.67
N THR A 194 -6.10 2.96 -4.84
CA THR A 194 -5.01 2.02 -5.06
C THR A 194 -3.95 2.67 -5.94
N VAL A 195 -2.69 2.29 -5.75
CA VAL A 195 -1.55 2.97 -6.39
C VAL A 195 -0.62 1.96 -7.04
N THR A 196 -0.30 2.20 -8.31
CA THR A 196 0.72 1.45 -9.07
C THR A 196 1.82 2.39 -9.55
N ALA A 197 3.07 1.97 -9.51
CA ALA A 197 4.21 2.69 -10.05
C ALA A 197 4.28 2.53 -11.56
N LYS A 198 4.52 3.64 -12.29
CA LYS A 198 4.76 3.63 -13.75
C LYS A 198 6.14 3.05 -14.10
N ASN A 199 7.05 3.01 -13.13
CA ASN A 199 8.38 2.43 -13.20
C ASN A 199 8.72 1.83 -11.81
N PRO A 200 9.21 0.59 -11.70
CA PRO A 200 9.60 -0.02 -10.42
C PRO A 200 10.50 0.87 -9.55
N GLN A 201 11.39 1.65 -10.17
CA GLN A 201 12.33 2.54 -9.48
C GLN A 201 11.69 3.79 -8.84
N ALA A 202 10.39 4.04 -9.07
CA ALA A 202 9.63 5.09 -8.38
C ALA A 202 9.65 4.92 -6.86
N PHE A 203 9.52 3.67 -6.39
CA PHE A 203 9.42 3.37 -4.97
C PHE A 203 10.80 3.14 -4.34
N THR A 204 11.55 4.23 -4.19
CA THR A 204 12.92 4.28 -3.61
C THR A 204 13.05 3.76 -2.17
N LYS A 205 11.98 3.23 -1.57
CA LYS A 205 12.00 2.46 -0.32
C LYS A 205 12.44 1.00 -0.58
N ALA A 206 11.81 0.33 -1.55
CA ALA A 206 12.12 -1.04 -1.98
C ALA A 206 11.60 -1.28 -3.42
N PRO A 207 12.35 -0.92 -4.48
CA PRO A 207 11.85 -0.91 -5.87
C PRO A 207 11.24 -2.23 -6.37
N THR A 208 11.76 -3.37 -5.91
CA THR A 208 11.27 -4.72 -6.24
C THR A 208 9.88 -5.04 -5.67
N CYS A 209 9.45 -4.30 -4.63
CA CYS A 209 8.16 -4.45 -3.97
C CYS A 209 7.06 -3.53 -4.53
N ALA A 210 7.38 -2.62 -5.45
CA ALA A 210 6.41 -1.66 -6.01
C ALA A 210 5.37 -2.37 -6.91
N PRO A 211 4.05 -2.28 -6.63
CA PRO A 211 3.02 -2.71 -7.57
C PRO A 211 3.12 -1.91 -8.87
N THR A 212 3.12 -2.59 -10.01
CA THR A 212 3.19 -2.01 -11.37
C THR A 212 2.02 -2.41 -12.25
N ASN A 213 1.25 -3.40 -11.80
CA ASN A 213 0.00 -3.85 -12.42
C ASN A 213 -0.92 -4.36 -11.29
N LEU A 214 -2.22 -4.09 -11.42
CA LEU A 214 -3.24 -4.33 -10.40
C LEU A 214 -4.45 -5.05 -11.00
N ASN A 215 -4.97 -6.02 -10.26
CA ASN A 215 -6.31 -6.57 -10.43
C ASN A 215 -6.89 -6.82 -9.02
N PHE A 216 -8.15 -7.24 -8.90
CA PHE A 216 -8.76 -7.56 -7.61
C PHE A 216 -9.79 -8.69 -7.74
N GLN A 217 -10.12 -9.34 -6.62
CA GLN A 217 -11.14 -10.37 -6.54
C GLN A 217 -11.66 -10.54 -5.10
N ASN A 218 -12.84 -11.13 -4.97
CA ASN A 218 -13.34 -11.68 -3.72
C ASN A 218 -12.78 -13.10 -3.50
N LEU A 219 -12.49 -13.45 -2.24
CA LEU A 219 -12.27 -14.83 -1.80
C LEU A 219 -13.23 -15.22 -0.67
N PRO A 220 -13.70 -16.48 -0.64
CA PRO A 220 -14.47 -17.02 0.48
C PRO A 220 -13.59 -17.13 1.73
N PHE A 221 -14.21 -17.04 2.91
CA PHE A 221 -13.66 -17.62 4.12
C PHE A 221 -14.00 -19.11 4.17
N VAL A 222 -13.01 -19.96 4.40
CA VAL A 222 -13.09 -21.42 4.25
C VAL A 222 -12.92 -22.09 5.61
N ILE A 223 -13.93 -22.85 6.06
CA ILE A 223 -13.84 -23.70 7.26
C ILE A 223 -13.66 -25.18 6.85
N LYS A 224 -14.26 -25.57 5.73
CA LYS A 224 -14.20 -26.91 5.13
C LYS A 224 -14.12 -26.80 3.60
N GLU A 225 -13.65 -27.86 2.93
CA GLU A 225 -13.36 -27.85 1.49
C GLU A 225 -14.52 -27.35 0.61
N SER A 226 -15.77 -27.68 0.98
CA SER A 226 -16.99 -27.24 0.27
C SER A 226 -17.15 -25.72 0.17
N ASP A 227 -16.54 -24.97 1.09
CA ASP A 227 -16.73 -23.52 1.20
C ASP A 227 -15.96 -22.75 0.12
N ARG A 228 -14.92 -23.38 -0.47
CA ARG A 228 -14.11 -22.81 -1.56
C ARG A 228 -14.93 -22.49 -2.81
N THR A 229 -15.94 -23.32 -3.09
CA THR A 229 -16.81 -23.22 -4.27
C THR A 229 -18.26 -22.83 -3.93
N SER A 230 -18.55 -22.63 -2.64
CA SER A 230 -19.86 -22.15 -2.18
C SER A 230 -20.17 -20.74 -2.72
N PRO A 231 -21.36 -20.49 -3.28
CA PRO A 231 -21.82 -19.13 -3.54
C PRO A 231 -22.21 -18.42 -2.22
N ASP A 232 -22.60 -19.19 -1.21
CA ASP A 232 -23.12 -18.73 0.07
C ASP A 232 -21.96 -18.53 1.06
N ALA A 233 -21.96 -17.38 1.75
CA ALA A 233 -20.80 -16.92 2.51
C ALA A 233 -20.82 -17.41 3.99
N VAL A 234 -19.80 -18.18 4.36
CA VAL A 234 -19.65 -18.76 5.70
C VAL A 234 -19.56 -17.66 6.78
N LEU A 235 -20.10 -17.92 7.97
CA LEU A 235 -20.24 -16.95 9.08
C LEU A 235 -20.94 -15.63 8.68
N GLY A 236 -21.85 -15.68 7.71
CA GLY A 236 -22.56 -14.50 7.19
C GLY A 236 -21.66 -13.57 6.37
N GLY A 237 -20.56 -14.10 5.81
CA GLY A 237 -19.67 -13.38 4.91
C GLY A 237 -18.75 -12.34 5.55
N LYS A 238 -18.82 -12.11 6.86
CA LYS A 238 -18.00 -11.10 7.58
C LYS A 238 -16.49 -11.24 7.39
N ASN A 239 -16.02 -12.46 7.14
CA ASN A 239 -14.60 -12.78 6.94
C ASN A 239 -14.25 -13.01 5.46
N SER A 240 -15.18 -12.78 4.52
CA SER A 240 -14.89 -12.88 3.08
C SER A 240 -13.96 -11.74 2.68
N MET A 241 -12.94 -12.05 1.89
CA MET A 241 -11.80 -11.17 1.67
C MET A 241 -11.91 -10.47 0.32
N LEU A 242 -11.75 -9.15 0.28
CA LEU A 242 -11.44 -8.40 -0.92
C LEU A 242 -9.92 -8.38 -1.10
N VAL A 243 -9.42 -9.03 -2.14
CA VAL A 243 -7.99 -9.26 -2.38
C VAL A 243 -7.53 -8.46 -3.58
N TYR A 244 -6.50 -7.63 -3.38
CA TYR A 244 -5.80 -6.93 -4.46
C TYR A 244 -4.65 -7.82 -4.97
N LEU A 245 -4.72 -8.20 -6.24
CA LEU A 245 -3.66 -8.92 -6.94
C LEU A 245 -2.68 -7.91 -7.52
N GLN A 246 -1.42 -7.97 -7.11
CA GLN A 246 -0.40 -6.98 -7.49
C GLN A 246 0.82 -7.67 -8.10
N MET A 247 1.26 -7.18 -9.26
CA MET A 247 2.52 -7.61 -9.90
C MET A 247 3.55 -6.49 -9.84
N THR A 248 4.75 -6.80 -9.38
CA THR A 248 5.88 -5.86 -9.35
C THR A 248 6.76 -6.00 -10.60
N GLU A 249 7.72 -5.07 -10.78
CA GLU A 249 8.76 -5.17 -11.83
C GLU A 249 8.23 -5.19 -13.28
N ASN A 250 7.10 -4.51 -13.54
CA ASN A 250 6.39 -4.49 -14.83
C ASN A 250 5.96 -5.88 -15.32
N ARG A 251 5.91 -6.89 -14.44
CA ARG A 251 5.50 -8.25 -14.79
C ARG A 251 4.01 -8.27 -15.16
N LYS A 252 3.68 -8.97 -16.24
CA LYS A 252 2.30 -9.09 -16.73
C LYS A 252 1.42 -9.80 -15.69
N MET A 253 0.22 -9.26 -15.44
CA MET A 253 -0.82 -9.93 -14.66
C MET A 253 -1.16 -11.32 -15.25
N PRO A 254 -1.23 -12.38 -14.43
CA PRO A 254 -1.74 -13.68 -14.88
C PRO A 254 -3.19 -13.59 -15.38
N ASN A 255 -3.55 -14.45 -16.33
CA ASN A 255 -4.94 -14.57 -16.80
C ASN A 255 -5.84 -15.31 -15.79
N THR A 256 -5.25 -16.00 -14.81
CA THR A 256 -5.93 -16.79 -13.77
C THR A 256 -6.03 -15.98 -12.48
N LEU A 257 -7.20 -16.04 -11.84
CA LEU A 257 -7.39 -15.53 -10.48
C LEU A 257 -6.69 -16.42 -9.44
N LEU A 258 -6.52 -15.91 -8.23
CA LEU A 258 -6.03 -16.65 -7.07
C LEU A 258 -7.10 -17.62 -6.56
N GLU A 259 -6.74 -18.88 -6.38
CA GLU A 259 -7.60 -19.89 -5.76
C GLU A 259 -7.60 -19.77 -4.22
N PRO A 260 -8.71 -20.11 -3.52
CA PRO A 260 -8.84 -20.03 -2.07
C PRO A 260 -8.04 -21.13 -1.33
N ALA A 261 -6.72 -21.13 -1.48
CA ALA A 261 -5.82 -22.11 -0.87
C ALA A 261 -5.85 -22.07 0.66
N ALA A 262 -5.88 -20.87 1.26
CA ALA A 262 -5.93 -20.64 2.70
C ALA A 262 -6.73 -19.37 3.02
N ASN A 263 -7.13 -19.21 4.29
CA ASN A 263 -7.66 -17.94 4.80
C ASN A 263 -6.48 -16.99 5.07
N TRP A 264 -6.48 -15.82 4.43
CA TRP A 264 -5.45 -14.81 4.65
C TRP A 264 -5.70 -13.98 5.91
N VAL A 265 -6.97 -13.83 6.30
CA VAL A 265 -7.40 -13.22 7.56
C VAL A 265 -8.17 -14.27 8.37
N MET A 266 -7.89 -14.34 9.67
CA MET A 266 -8.62 -15.20 10.60
C MET A 266 -9.47 -14.34 11.55
N PRO A 267 -10.73 -14.72 11.84
CA PRO A 267 -11.48 -14.07 12.90
C PRO A 267 -10.82 -14.34 14.27
N PRO A 268 -10.99 -13.42 15.24
CA PRO A 268 -10.57 -13.66 16.62
C PRO A 268 -11.33 -14.87 17.19
N PHE A 269 -10.64 -15.68 17.99
CA PHE A 269 -11.22 -16.87 18.64
C PHE A 269 -12.14 -16.49 19.81
N ASP A 270 -11.79 -15.43 20.54
CA ASP A 270 -12.55 -14.84 21.63
C ASP A 270 -12.35 -13.30 21.67
N GLU A 271 -12.99 -12.62 22.62
CA GLU A 271 -12.92 -11.15 22.79
C GLU A 271 -11.53 -10.63 23.21
N THR A 272 -10.59 -11.52 23.58
CA THR A 272 -9.20 -11.16 23.94
C THR A 272 -8.20 -11.45 22.82
N SER A 273 -8.62 -12.19 21.80
CA SER A 273 -7.80 -12.56 20.65
C SER A 273 -7.57 -11.35 19.73
N GLU A 274 -6.37 -11.27 19.15
CA GLU A 274 -6.02 -10.19 18.23
C GLU A 274 -6.87 -10.23 16.95
N LEU A 275 -7.62 -9.15 16.71
CA LEU A 275 -8.29 -8.92 15.44
C LEU A 275 -7.32 -8.28 14.43
N TYR A 276 -7.34 -8.79 13.21
CA TYR A 276 -6.62 -8.25 12.06
C TYR A 276 -7.61 -7.94 10.92
N ASP A 277 -7.45 -6.78 10.30
CA ASP A 277 -8.33 -6.30 9.22
C ASP A 277 -7.88 -6.74 7.82
N GLY A 278 -6.63 -7.23 7.70
CA GLY A 278 -6.05 -7.64 6.43
C GLY A 278 -4.68 -8.30 6.58
N VAL A 279 -4.16 -8.82 5.48
CA VAL A 279 -2.76 -9.27 5.34
C VAL A 279 -2.23 -8.80 3.99
N VAL A 280 -1.01 -8.27 3.98
CA VAL A 280 -0.18 -8.07 2.79
C VAL A 280 0.81 -9.23 2.68
N CYS A 281 1.00 -9.75 1.48
CA CYS A 281 1.99 -10.79 1.18
C CYS A 281 3.00 -10.25 0.16
N LEU A 282 4.28 -10.16 0.54
CA LEU A 282 5.37 -9.79 -0.37
C LEU A 282 6.16 -11.05 -0.72
N SER A 283 6.12 -11.45 -1.99
CA SER A 283 6.68 -12.75 -2.39
C SER A 283 8.18 -12.86 -2.16
N LYS A 284 8.67 -14.09 -1.96
CA LYS A 284 10.09 -14.43 -1.76
C LYS A 284 11.00 -13.72 -2.77
N ALA A 285 10.66 -13.80 -4.05
CA ALA A 285 11.42 -13.17 -5.13
C ALA A 285 11.47 -11.64 -5.00
N SER A 286 10.37 -11.01 -4.60
CA SER A 286 10.24 -9.55 -4.54
C SER A 286 10.91 -8.96 -3.29
N PHE A 287 10.72 -9.58 -2.12
CA PHE A 287 11.23 -9.06 -0.85
C PHE A 287 12.46 -9.80 -0.34
N LEU A 288 12.43 -11.13 -0.19
CA LEU A 288 13.57 -11.87 0.38
C LEU A 288 14.79 -11.84 -0.56
N ASP A 289 14.61 -12.28 -1.80
CA ASP A 289 15.70 -12.38 -2.78
C ASP A 289 16.01 -11.03 -3.44
N GLY A 290 15.00 -10.20 -3.70
CA GLY A 290 15.13 -8.92 -4.41
C GLY A 290 15.54 -7.72 -3.56
N PHE A 291 15.27 -7.74 -2.24
CA PHE A 291 15.53 -6.60 -1.34
C PHE A 291 16.37 -6.98 -0.11
N LEU A 292 15.92 -7.97 0.68
CA LEU A 292 16.54 -8.28 1.96
C LEU A 292 17.92 -8.94 1.81
N LEU A 293 18.04 -10.05 1.08
CA LEU A 293 19.32 -10.74 0.89
C LEU A 293 20.41 -9.87 0.24
N PRO A 294 20.13 -9.01 -0.76
CA PRO A 294 21.10 -8.05 -1.28
C PRO A 294 21.60 -7.04 -0.25
N GLN A 295 20.72 -6.49 0.60
CA GLN A 295 21.12 -5.61 1.71
C GLN A 295 21.96 -6.39 2.73
N LEU A 296 21.54 -7.60 3.10
CA LEU A 296 22.30 -8.47 4.00
C LEU A 296 23.64 -8.93 3.39
N ALA A 297 23.82 -8.89 2.07
CA ALA A 297 25.09 -9.25 1.43
C ALA A 297 26.19 -8.22 1.72
N ASN A 298 25.85 -6.98 2.11
CA ASN A 298 26.84 -6.02 2.59
C ASN A 298 27.56 -6.53 3.86
N PHE A 299 26.93 -7.33 4.72
CA PHE A 299 27.63 -7.96 5.84
C PHE A 299 28.71 -8.95 5.37
N ASN A 300 28.44 -9.74 4.33
CA ASN A 300 29.45 -10.62 3.73
C ASN A 300 30.61 -9.81 3.13
N ARG A 301 30.27 -8.70 2.45
CA ARG A 301 31.25 -7.78 1.91
C ARG A 301 32.13 -7.17 3.00
N GLU A 302 31.55 -6.61 4.07
CA GLU A 302 32.29 -5.96 5.14
C GLU A 302 33.00 -6.94 6.09
N SER A 303 32.53 -8.17 6.25
CA SER A 303 33.12 -9.15 7.18
C SER A 303 34.29 -9.95 6.60
N THR A 304 34.48 -9.94 5.28
CA THR A 304 35.48 -10.77 4.61
C THR A 304 36.90 -10.30 4.90
N TRP A 305 37.78 -11.22 5.30
CA TRP A 305 39.22 -10.95 5.33
C TRP A 305 39.84 -11.10 3.93
N VAL A 306 40.59 -10.09 3.52
CA VAL A 306 41.45 -10.13 2.33
C VAL A 306 42.90 -10.13 2.80
N VAL A 307 43.70 -11.11 2.37
CA VAL A 307 45.16 -11.06 2.56
C VAL A 307 45.74 -10.08 1.53
N ASP A 308 46.36 -8.99 2.00
CA ASP A 308 47.05 -8.02 1.15
C ASP A 308 48.33 -8.65 0.60
N GLU A 309 49.17 -9.12 1.54
CA GLU A 309 50.54 -9.55 1.32
C GLU A 309 50.91 -10.61 2.36
N ALA A 310 51.61 -11.65 1.91
CA ALA A 310 52.27 -12.64 2.75
C ALA A 310 53.54 -13.08 2.01
N TRP A 311 54.66 -12.40 2.28
CA TRP A 311 55.94 -12.61 1.58
C TRP A 311 57.14 -12.41 2.52
N TRP A 312 58.31 -12.90 2.10
CA TRP A 312 59.60 -12.57 2.70
C TRP A 312 60.66 -12.28 1.64
N LYS A 313 61.80 -11.73 2.08
CA LYS A 313 63.02 -11.59 1.28
C LYS A 313 64.24 -11.56 2.19
N ALA A 314 65.32 -12.18 1.73
CA ALA A 314 66.64 -11.95 2.29
C ALA A 314 67.12 -10.55 1.90
N VAL A 315 67.68 -9.81 2.84
CA VAL A 315 68.39 -8.54 2.61
C VAL A 315 69.80 -8.64 3.22
N ASP A 316 70.67 -7.70 2.87
CA ASP A 316 72.08 -7.68 3.32
C ASP A 316 72.79 -9.04 3.15
N LEU A 317 72.79 -9.57 1.92
CA LEU A 317 73.36 -10.88 1.55
C LEU A 317 72.79 -12.09 2.30
N GLY A 318 71.64 -11.95 2.98
CA GLY A 318 71.01 -12.99 3.80
C GLY A 318 71.36 -12.93 5.28
N PHE A 319 72.11 -11.92 5.74
CA PHE A 319 72.32 -11.67 7.18
C PHE A 319 71.07 -11.09 7.85
N ASN A 320 70.21 -10.40 7.08
CA ASN A 320 68.94 -9.84 7.54
C ASN A 320 67.78 -10.42 6.72
N ASN A 321 66.59 -10.47 7.32
CA ASN A 321 65.37 -10.93 6.67
C ASN A 321 64.25 -9.90 6.86
N GLU A 322 63.68 -9.42 5.76
CA GLU A 322 62.42 -8.67 5.79
C GLU A 322 61.28 -9.65 5.47
N TYR A 323 60.20 -9.58 6.24
CA TYR A 323 58.95 -10.26 5.92
C TYR A 323 57.80 -9.25 6.01
N LYS A 324 56.70 -9.53 5.32
CA LYS A 324 55.47 -8.74 5.41
C LYS A 324 54.27 -9.66 5.36
N VAL A 325 53.48 -9.57 6.43
CA VAL A 325 52.16 -10.18 6.51
C VAL A 325 51.15 -9.07 6.81
N SER A 326 50.19 -8.89 5.93
CA SER A 326 49.10 -7.94 6.08
C SER A 326 47.85 -8.40 5.33
N GLY A 327 46.70 -8.09 5.91
CA GLY A 327 45.38 -8.25 5.30
C GLY A 327 44.38 -7.31 5.98
N HIS A 328 43.20 -7.13 5.40
CA HIS A 328 42.17 -6.20 5.90
C HIS A 328 40.79 -6.85 5.98
N VAL A 329 39.91 -6.26 6.79
CA VAL A 329 38.49 -6.62 6.87
C VAL A 329 37.69 -5.68 5.95
N GLY A 330 36.90 -6.27 5.05
CA GLY A 330 35.91 -5.58 4.22
C GLY A 330 36.35 -5.32 2.78
N LEU A 331 35.64 -5.89 1.79
CA LEU A 331 36.01 -5.82 0.37
C LEU A 331 35.95 -4.38 -0.17
N THR A 332 37.09 -3.85 -0.61
CA THR A 332 37.20 -2.55 -1.26
C THR A 332 36.68 -2.59 -2.70
N ALA A 333 36.61 -1.41 -3.34
CA ALA A 333 36.32 -1.31 -4.77
C ALA A 333 37.45 -1.86 -5.67
N GLN A 334 38.63 -2.16 -5.12
CA GLN A 334 39.72 -2.82 -5.84
C GLN A 334 39.57 -4.34 -5.76
N ASP A 335 39.25 -4.91 -4.60
CA ASP A 335 39.08 -6.36 -4.44
C ASP A 335 37.94 -6.89 -5.31
N LEU A 336 36.84 -6.13 -5.41
CA LEU A 336 35.71 -6.46 -6.29
C LEU A 336 36.04 -6.47 -7.80
N GLN A 337 37.24 -6.05 -8.21
CA GLN A 337 37.72 -6.22 -9.60
C GLN A 337 38.21 -7.66 -9.85
N ASP A 338 38.75 -8.32 -8.83
CA ASP A 338 39.14 -9.73 -8.87
C ASP A 338 37.88 -10.62 -8.98
N PRO A 339 37.77 -11.49 -10.01
CA PRO A 339 36.71 -12.48 -10.10
C PRO A 339 36.50 -13.33 -8.83
N PHE A 340 37.55 -13.55 -8.03
CA PHE A 340 37.46 -14.25 -6.75
C PHE A 340 36.48 -13.58 -5.79
N PHE A 341 36.48 -12.24 -5.67
CA PHE A 341 35.69 -11.52 -4.67
C PHE A 341 34.31 -11.04 -5.12
N LYS A 342 34.00 -11.11 -6.43
CA LYS A 342 32.70 -10.64 -6.99
C LYS A 342 31.49 -11.36 -6.40
N ASP A 343 31.63 -12.64 -6.07
CA ASP A 343 30.60 -13.39 -5.37
C ASP A 343 30.76 -13.27 -3.84
N TYR A 344 29.93 -12.39 -3.27
CA TYR A 344 29.69 -12.22 -1.84
C TYR A 344 28.22 -12.46 -1.45
N GLN A 345 27.44 -13.11 -2.31
CA GLN A 345 26.01 -13.31 -2.11
C GLN A 345 25.70 -14.47 -1.15
N TRP A 346 24.55 -14.39 -0.48
CA TRP A 346 24.04 -15.43 0.42
C TRP A 346 23.56 -16.66 -0.37
N LYS A 347 23.93 -17.85 0.10
CA LYS A 347 23.57 -19.12 -0.56
C LYS A 347 22.73 -19.98 0.38
N LEU A 348 21.53 -20.36 -0.05
CA LEU A 348 20.67 -21.26 0.72
C LEU A 348 21.34 -22.65 0.81
N THR A 349 21.58 -23.14 2.04
CA THR A 349 22.23 -24.43 2.29
C THR A 349 21.25 -25.50 2.77
N SER A 350 20.26 -25.13 3.60
CA SER A 350 19.13 -26.01 3.89
C SER A 350 17.83 -25.26 4.19
N PHE A 351 16.71 -25.98 4.05
CA PHE A 351 15.40 -25.57 4.54
C PHE A 351 14.76 -26.76 5.26
N GLU A 352 14.79 -26.72 6.59
CA GLU A 352 14.47 -27.87 7.46
C GLU A 352 13.64 -27.38 8.65
N ASN A 353 12.58 -28.11 9.00
CA ASN A 353 11.72 -27.81 10.17
C ASN A 353 11.22 -26.34 10.21
N GLY A 354 10.87 -25.78 9.04
CA GLY A 354 10.45 -24.37 8.90
C GLY A 354 11.59 -23.35 8.91
N VAL A 355 12.86 -23.76 9.04
CA VAL A 355 14.00 -22.84 9.16
C VAL A 355 14.84 -22.85 7.89
N ARG A 356 14.98 -21.69 7.24
CA ARG A 356 15.94 -21.46 6.15
C ARG A 356 17.31 -21.12 6.72
N LYS A 357 18.34 -21.77 6.20
CA LYS A 357 19.75 -21.48 6.50
C LYS A 357 20.42 -20.99 5.22
N TYR A 358 21.02 -19.81 5.31
CA TYR A 358 21.84 -19.21 4.27
C TYR A 358 23.27 -19.07 4.79
N GLU A 359 24.24 -19.37 3.93
CA GLU A 359 25.66 -19.35 4.29
C GLU A 359 26.46 -18.54 3.28
N TYR A 360 27.56 -17.98 3.75
CA TYR A 360 28.58 -17.35 2.93
C TYR A 360 29.96 -17.80 3.41
N HIS A 361 30.76 -18.33 2.49
CA HIS A 361 32.11 -18.82 2.77
C HIS A 361 33.15 -18.22 1.81
N LYS A 362 34.27 -17.77 2.37
CA LYS A 362 35.44 -17.30 1.62
C LYS A 362 36.73 -17.67 2.31
N THR A 363 37.69 -18.18 1.54
CA THR A 363 39.05 -18.48 2.02
C THR A 363 40.05 -17.81 1.08
N HIS A 364 40.58 -16.65 1.46
CA HIS A 364 41.68 -16.02 0.72
C HIS A 364 43.00 -16.40 1.38
N ARG A 365 43.91 -16.99 0.60
CA ARG A 365 45.26 -17.36 1.00
C ARG A 365 46.26 -16.63 0.11
N LYS A 366 47.36 -16.16 0.70
CA LYS A 366 48.61 -15.87 -0.03
C LYS A 366 49.76 -16.58 0.68
N ASP A 367 50.65 -17.15 -0.09
CA ASP A 367 51.84 -17.82 0.39
C ASP A 367 53.07 -17.51 -0.46
N ASP A 368 54.21 -17.41 0.22
CA ASP A 368 55.55 -17.36 -0.32
C ASP A 368 56.33 -18.51 0.32
N ASN A 369 56.89 -19.38 -0.52
CA ASN A 369 57.54 -20.62 -0.13
C ASN A 369 58.95 -20.74 -0.71
N HIS A 370 59.54 -19.61 -1.16
CA HIS A 370 60.85 -19.59 -1.78
C HIS A 370 61.99 -19.52 -0.75
N GLY A 371 63.04 -20.32 -0.93
CA GLY A 371 64.26 -20.24 -0.12
C GLY A 371 64.13 -20.82 1.28
N LEU A 372 64.70 -20.15 2.29
CA LEU A 372 64.77 -20.67 3.67
C LEU A 372 63.53 -20.37 4.52
N TRP A 373 62.70 -19.38 4.16
CA TRP A 373 61.46 -19.11 4.86
C TRP A 373 60.24 -19.52 4.03
N ARG A 374 59.16 -19.83 4.73
CA ARG A 374 57.83 -20.06 4.17
C ARG A 374 56.84 -19.20 4.95
N VAL A 375 56.31 -18.16 4.32
CA VAL A 375 55.38 -17.20 4.95
C VAL A 375 54.04 -17.28 4.24
N TRP A 376 52.98 -17.57 4.99
CA TRP A 376 51.63 -17.51 4.46
C TRP A 376 50.64 -16.94 5.46
N GLN A 377 49.58 -16.34 4.92
CA GLN A 377 48.38 -15.99 5.68
C GLN A 377 47.15 -16.48 4.92
N GLU A 378 46.17 -16.95 5.68
CA GLU A 378 44.89 -17.43 5.18
C GLU A 378 43.74 -16.88 6.02
N GLY A 379 42.87 -16.08 5.41
CA GLY A 379 41.63 -15.61 6.03
C GLY A 379 40.46 -16.45 5.57
N ARG A 380 39.86 -17.21 6.49
CA ARG A 380 38.58 -17.91 6.32
C ARG A 380 37.46 -17.07 6.91
N THR A 381 36.46 -16.70 6.14
CA THR A 381 35.24 -16.01 6.60
C THR A 381 34.04 -16.91 6.34
N SER A 382 33.25 -17.12 7.39
CA SER A 382 32.03 -17.93 7.38
C SER A 382 30.92 -17.14 8.07
N ASN A 383 29.91 -16.73 7.31
CA ASN A 383 28.71 -16.10 7.84
C ASN A 383 27.51 -17.03 7.67
N TYR A 384 26.58 -16.93 8.61
CA TYR A 384 25.35 -17.73 8.67
C TYR A 384 24.17 -16.79 8.90
N LEU A 385 23.08 -17.01 8.16
CA LEU A 385 21.81 -16.28 8.27
C LEU A 385 20.69 -17.31 8.42
N THR A 386 19.90 -17.17 9.48
CA THR A 386 18.81 -18.06 9.85
C THR A 386 17.49 -17.29 9.81
N ILE A 387 16.57 -17.75 8.95
CA ILE A 387 15.25 -17.14 8.73
C ILE A 387 14.20 -18.21 9.06
N PRO A 388 13.54 -18.15 10.23
CA PRO A 388 12.49 -19.10 10.63
C PRO A 388 11.16 -18.85 9.90
N GLU A 389 10.27 -19.82 9.93
CA GLU A 389 8.87 -19.70 9.52
C GLU A 389 7.99 -19.32 10.71
N GLY A 390 7.03 -18.41 10.49
CA GLY A 390 6.07 -17.98 11.50
C GLY A 390 6.65 -17.11 12.61
N LEU A 391 5.83 -16.76 13.59
CA LEU A 391 6.22 -16.03 14.80
C LEU A 391 6.72 -17.01 15.89
N ASP A 392 7.55 -16.50 16.80
CA ASP A 392 7.98 -17.25 17.99
C ASP A 392 6.89 -17.32 19.08
N SER A 393 7.17 -18.01 20.19
CA SER A 393 6.25 -18.15 21.32
C SER A 393 5.96 -16.85 22.08
N SER A 394 6.61 -15.74 21.71
CA SER A 394 6.40 -14.38 22.24
C SER A 394 5.67 -13.49 21.22
N SER A 395 5.15 -14.06 20.13
CA SER A 395 4.57 -13.36 18.98
C SER A 395 5.53 -12.47 18.18
N LYS A 396 6.85 -12.71 18.28
CA LYS A 396 7.89 -11.91 17.60
C LYS A 396 8.48 -12.64 16.42
N TYR A 397 9.02 -11.91 15.46
CA TYR A 397 9.77 -12.51 14.35
C TYR A 397 11.26 -12.24 14.50
N VAL A 398 12.07 -13.29 14.66
CA VAL A 398 13.51 -13.17 14.99
C VAL A 398 14.38 -13.85 13.93
N MET A 399 14.95 -13.06 13.02
CA MET A 399 16.05 -13.50 12.15
C MET A 399 17.36 -13.44 12.92
N LYS A 400 18.25 -14.41 12.67
CA LYS A 400 19.55 -14.50 13.37
C LYS A 400 20.69 -14.54 12.38
N LEU A 401 21.69 -13.68 12.60
CA LEU A 401 22.92 -13.61 11.82
C LEU A 401 24.10 -13.97 12.72
N SER A 402 25.07 -14.71 12.21
CA SER A 402 26.33 -14.95 12.92
C SER A 402 27.52 -15.01 11.98
N ARG A 403 28.70 -14.73 12.53
CA ARG A 403 29.98 -14.71 11.84
C ARG A 403 31.02 -15.52 12.60
N ASN A 404 31.86 -16.21 11.84
CA ASN A 404 33.18 -16.64 12.24
C ASN A 404 34.18 -16.24 11.15
N THR A 405 35.04 -15.25 11.41
CA THR A 405 36.24 -14.97 10.58
C THR A 405 37.48 -15.44 11.33
N MET A 406 38.18 -16.42 10.77
CA MET A 406 39.37 -17.04 11.31
C MET A 406 40.56 -16.72 10.40
N ILE A 407 41.58 -16.05 10.95
CA ILE A 407 42.77 -15.62 10.22
C ILE A 407 43.95 -16.40 10.78
N GLU A 408 44.53 -17.24 9.93
CA GLU A 408 45.68 -18.10 10.25
C GLU A 408 46.93 -17.51 9.60
N THR A 409 47.95 -17.21 10.41
CA THR A 409 49.25 -16.71 9.95
C THR A 409 50.34 -17.73 10.30
N TYR A 410 51.14 -18.12 9.32
CA TYR A 410 52.19 -19.13 9.46
C TYR A 410 53.49 -18.65 8.78
N PRO A 411 54.46 -18.21 9.58
CA PRO A 411 55.86 -18.05 9.21
C PRO A 411 56.69 -19.25 9.71
N HIS A 412 57.39 -19.91 8.79
CA HIS A 412 58.38 -20.94 9.08
C HIS A 412 59.77 -20.53 8.59
N LEU A 413 60.80 -20.74 9.41
CA LEU A 413 62.20 -20.83 8.98
C LEU A 413 62.61 -22.30 8.91
N ASP A 414 62.90 -22.79 7.71
CA ASP A 414 63.41 -24.14 7.48
C ASP A 414 64.80 -24.31 8.14
N GLY A 415 65.06 -25.52 8.65
CA GLY A 415 66.38 -25.89 9.19
C GLY A 415 66.57 -25.71 10.71
N ILE A 416 65.72 -24.94 11.40
CA ILE A 416 65.77 -24.79 12.88
C ILE A 416 64.67 -25.55 13.64
N GLY A 417 64.03 -26.53 12.99
CA GLY A 417 63.04 -27.43 13.61
C GLY A 417 61.72 -26.74 13.99
N GLU A 418 61.04 -27.27 15.01
CA GLU A 418 59.73 -26.75 15.46
C GLU A 418 59.82 -25.32 16.03
N ILE A 419 60.97 -24.93 16.61
CA ILE A 419 61.22 -23.55 17.09
C ILE A 419 61.11 -22.55 15.93
N GLY A 420 61.43 -22.99 14.70
CA GLY A 420 61.25 -22.20 13.49
C GLY A 420 59.82 -22.12 12.98
N LYS A 421 58.83 -22.76 13.60
CA LYS A 421 57.42 -22.73 13.15
C LYS A 421 56.60 -21.85 14.09
N THR A 422 56.29 -20.64 13.66
CA THR A 422 55.16 -19.92 14.25
C THR A 422 53.87 -20.38 13.57
N ARG A 423 52.81 -20.56 14.37
CA ARG A 423 51.43 -20.59 13.90
C ARG A 423 50.64 -19.67 14.81
N SER A 424 49.90 -18.73 14.25
CA SER A 424 49.11 -17.77 15.03
C SER A 424 47.72 -17.67 14.44
N LEU A 425 46.70 -17.83 15.30
CA LEU A 425 45.30 -17.83 14.90
C LEU A 425 44.58 -16.67 15.56
N VAL A 426 43.89 -15.85 14.76
CA VAL A 426 42.94 -14.84 15.27
C VAL A 426 41.54 -15.22 14.82
N THR A 427 40.63 -15.45 15.77
CA THR A 427 39.24 -15.83 15.49
C THR A 427 38.30 -14.74 15.97
N CYS A 428 37.52 -14.17 15.06
CA CYS A 428 36.56 -13.09 15.29
C CYS A 428 35.13 -13.63 15.14
N ILE A 429 34.37 -13.60 16.23
CA ILE A 429 33.01 -14.14 16.31
C ILE A 429 32.02 -13.03 16.71
N TRP A 430 30.88 -12.95 16.01
CA TRP A 430 29.71 -12.20 16.50
C TRP A 430 28.41 -12.93 16.16
N ASN A 431 27.36 -12.63 16.91
CA ASN A 431 25.98 -13.04 16.64
C ASN A 431 25.09 -11.80 16.79
N ALA A 432 24.14 -11.59 15.89
CA ALA A 432 23.20 -10.47 15.91
C ALA A 432 21.78 -10.97 15.57
N SER A 433 20.75 -10.30 16.10
CA SER A 433 19.35 -10.57 15.77
C SER A 433 18.76 -9.39 15.02
N LEU A 434 17.87 -9.66 14.06
CA LEU A 434 16.93 -8.66 13.53
C LEU A 434 15.53 -9.11 13.93
N ILE A 435 14.88 -8.31 14.77
CA ILE A 435 13.58 -8.59 15.35
C ILE A 435 12.54 -7.68 14.68
N LEU A 436 11.44 -8.27 14.20
CA LEU A 436 10.22 -7.55 13.81
C LEU A 436 9.16 -7.83 14.88
N ASP A 437 8.60 -6.77 15.47
CA ASP A 437 7.82 -6.83 16.71
C ASP A 437 6.67 -5.81 16.67
N GLY A 438 5.48 -6.17 17.16
CA GLY A 438 4.35 -5.25 17.24
C GLY A 438 4.37 -4.49 18.57
N VAL A 439 4.42 -3.15 18.54
CA VAL A 439 4.52 -2.32 19.76
C VAL A 439 3.33 -1.37 19.91
N ASP A 440 3.37 -0.50 20.94
CA ASP A 440 2.26 0.37 21.35
C ASP A 440 1.56 1.10 20.18
N ASN A 441 0.21 1.04 20.19
CA ASN A 441 -0.70 1.46 19.11
C ASN A 441 -0.72 0.54 17.87
N GLY A 442 0.05 -0.56 17.89
CA GLY A 442 0.05 -1.64 16.91
C GLY A 442 0.95 -1.41 15.69
N GLU A 443 1.97 -0.56 15.78
CA GLU A 443 2.91 -0.36 14.66
C GLU A 443 4.09 -1.33 14.73
N LEU A 444 4.54 -1.80 13.55
CA LEU A 444 5.69 -2.69 13.43
C LEU A 444 6.98 -1.96 13.79
N HIS A 445 7.57 -2.34 14.93
CA HIS A 445 8.91 -1.94 15.34
C HIS A 445 9.95 -2.94 14.85
N ILE A 446 11.16 -2.45 14.62
CA ILE A 446 12.23 -3.20 13.97
C ILE A 446 13.53 -2.98 14.76
N THR A 447 13.96 -4.00 15.49
CA THR A 447 15.09 -3.91 16.43
C THR A 447 16.27 -4.72 15.91
N ALA A 448 17.40 -4.07 15.66
CA ALA A 448 18.68 -4.77 15.49
C ALA A 448 19.37 -4.99 16.85
N GLU A 449 19.41 -6.24 17.32
CA GLU A 449 20.23 -6.62 18.48
C GLU A 449 21.66 -6.91 18.00
N ILE A 450 22.60 -6.01 18.26
CA ILE A 450 23.97 -6.11 17.77
C ILE A 450 24.96 -6.04 18.95
N PRO A 451 25.94 -6.97 19.06
CA PRO A 451 26.90 -6.97 20.16
C PRO A 451 27.89 -5.82 20.01
N LYS A 452 28.05 -5.00 21.07
CA LYS A 452 28.83 -3.76 21.08
C LYS A 452 30.28 -3.89 20.59
N GLU A 453 30.88 -5.07 20.76
CA GLU A 453 32.19 -5.44 20.25
C GLU A 453 32.16 -6.90 19.75
N PRO A 454 32.93 -7.27 18.72
CA PRO A 454 33.10 -8.67 18.31
C PRO A 454 33.99 -9.43 19.30
N ILE A 455 33.69 -10.71 19.53
CA ILE A 455 34.52 -11.57 20.38
C ILE A 455 35.75 -11.98 19.56
N ILE A 456 36.90 -11.40 19.87
CA ILE A 456 38.20 -11.79 19.32
C ILE A 456 38.85 -12.81 20.27
N ARG A 457 39.34 -13.92 19.71
CA ARG A 457 40.13 -14.95 20.40
C ARG A 457 41.46 -15.12 19.67
N THR A 458 42.51 -15.41 20.43
CA THR A 458 43.84 -15.75 19.91
C THR A 458 44.28 -17.09 20.48
N ASP A 459 44.63 -18.03 19.61
CA ASP A 459 45.27 -19.27 20.05
C ASP A 459 46.78 -19.00 20.09
N GLU A 460 47.32 -18.89 21.30
CA GLU A 460 48.74 -18.60 21.53
C GLU A 460 49.59 -19.86 21.34
N MET A 461 50.48 -19.81 20.35
CA MET A 461 51.70 -20.63 20.31
C MET A 461 52.89 -19.67 20.43
N GLU A 462 53.91 -20.05 21.21
CA GLU A 462 55.08 -19.21 21.50
C GLU A 462 55.75 -18.75 20.19
N SER A 463 55.56 -17.47 19.85
CA SER A 463 55.96 -16.93 18.55
C SER A 463 57.01 -15.84 18.68
N PHE A 464 58.12 -16.03 17.95
CA PHE A 464 59.16 -15.02 17.76
C PHE A 464 58.70 -13.79 16.94
N LEU A 465 57.46 -13.76 16.43
CA LEU A 465 56.86 -12.61 15.74
C LEU A 465 55.84 -11.84 16.60
N TYR A 466 55.59 -12.28 17.84
CA TYR A 466 54.81 -11.52 18.80
C TYR A 466 55.61 -10.28 19.27
N PRO A 467 54.98 -9.11 19.51
CA PRO A 467 53.56 -8.79 19.35
C PRO A 467 53.20 -8.14 17.99
N ASN A 468 54.19 -7.61 17.27
CA ASN A 468 54.05 -6.56 16.25
C ASN A 468 53.16 -6.87 15.02
N ILE A 469 52.78 -8.13 14.80
CA ILE A 469 51.87 -8.54 13.72
C ILE A 469 50.45 -8.77 14.26
N MET A 470 50.34 -9.48 15.39
CA MET A 470 49.06 -9.93 15.93
C MET A 470 48.21 -8.76 16.41
N ASP A 471 48.81 -7.77 17.08
CA ASP A 471 48.12 -6.53 17.46
C ASP A 471 47.56 -5.81 16.23
N LYS A 472 48.33 -5.71 15.14
CA LYS A 472 47.88 -5.07 13.91
C LYS A 472 46.77 -5.84 13.21
N ILE A 473 46.74 -7.17 13.30
CA ILE A 473 45.61 -7.98 12.79
C ILE A 473 44.38 -7.74 13.67
N MET A 474 44.50 -7.83 14.99
CA MET A 474 43.40 -7.57 15.93
C MET A 474 42.82 -6.16 15.76
N ASP A 475 43.66 -5.14 15.63
CA ASP A 475 43.23 -3.76 15.43
C ASP A 475 42.59 -3.53 14.06
N ARG A 476 43.05 -4.21 13.00
CA ARG A 476 42.36 -4.19 11.70
C ARG A 476 40.98 -4.87 11.76
N ILE A 477 40.81 -5.90 12.61
CA ILE A 477 39.49 -6.52 12.86
C ILE A 477 38.58 -5.58 13.65
N ARG A 478 39.08 -4.99 14.75
CA ARG A 478 38.35 -4.03 15.60
C ARG A 478 37.89 -2.81 14.79
N ASN A 479 38.80 -2.18 14.05
CA ASN A 479 38.53 -0.95 13.30
C ASN A 479 37.82 -1.19 11.95
N GLY A 480 37.95 -2.39 11.38
CA GLY A 480 37.29 -2.76 10.13
C GLY A 480 35.81 -3.11 10.30
N PHE A 481 35.39 -3.60 11.48
CA PHE A 481 34.01 -3.96 11.72
C PHE A 481 33.17 -2.72 12.08
N LYS A 482 32.25 -2.35 11.19
CA LYS A 482 31.39 -1.16 11.35
C LYS A 482 29.95 -1.58 11.61
N TYR A 483 29.36 -1.00 12.66
CA TYR A 483 27.97 -1.22 13.03
C TYR A 483 26.96 -0.51 12.11
N SER A 484 27.44 0.29 11.14
CA SER A 484 26.62 1.08 10.23
C SER A 484 25.67 0.23 9.38
N GLU A 485 26.07 -0.95 8.91
CA GLU A 485 25.21 -1.73 8.00
C GLU A 485 23.96 -2.32 8.68
N PHE A 486 24.02 -2.60 9.99
CA PHE A 486 22.81 -2.97 10.75
C PHE A 486 21.87 -1.77 10.95
N ALA A 487 22.42 -0.57 11.22
CA ALA A 487 21.62 0.65 11.31
C ALA A 487 21.01 1.04 9.95
N ASN A 488 21.77 0.88 8.86
CA ASN A 488 21.31 1.12 7.49
C ASN A 488 20.22 0.12 7.07
N LEU A 489 20.35 -1.16 7.44
CA LEU A 489 19.32 -2.18 7.25
C LEU A 489 18.05 -1.86 8.05
N GLN A 490 18.18 -1.59 9.36
CA GLN A 490 17.07 -1.23 10.23
C GLN A 490 16.34 0.00 9.67
N ALA A 491 17.05 1.09 9.40
CA ALA A 491 16.48 2.31 8.84
C ALA A 491 15.84 2.08 7.44
N SER A 492 16.35 1.15 6.63
CA SER A 492 15.73 0.79 5.34
C SER A 492 14.42 0.02 5.50
N LEU A 493 14.36 -0.90 6.47
CA LEU A 493 13.15 -1.65 6.81
C LEU A 493 12.11 -0.77 7.51
N GLU A 494 12.54 0.08 8.43
CA GLU A 494 11.69 1.11 9.05
C GLU A 494 11.13 2.05 7.98
N LYS A 495 11.98 2.59 7.08
CA LYS A 495 11.54 3.43 5.96
C LYS A 495 10.51 2.69 5.08
N LEU A 496 10.60 1.37 4.93
CA LEU A 496 9.65 0.56 4.15
C LEU A 496 8.31 0.35 4.87
N PHE A 497 8.33 -0.06 6.14
CA PHE A 497 7.15 -0.56 6.87
C PHE A 497 6.52 0.41 7.87
N ASN A 498 7.22 1.46 8.29
CA ASN A 498 6.70 2.48 9.21
C ASN A 498 5.68 3.39 8.50
N GLY A 499 4.58 3.69 9.19
CA GLY A 499 3.45 4.46 8.68
C GLY A 499 2.38 3.59 8.02
N SER A 500 1.61 4.19 7.10
CA SER A 500 0.53 3.50 6.40
C SER A 500 1.00 2.71 5.17
N TRP A 501 0.26 1.64 4.84
CA TRP A 501 0.57 0.78 3.69
C TRP A 501 0.35 1.53 2.36
N ALA A 502 1.46 1.92 1.72
CA ALA A 502 1.50 2.96 0.70
C ALA A 502 0.84 2.66 -0.66
N PHE A 503 0.10 1.55 -0.81
CA PHE A 503 -0.46 1.10 -2.09
C PHE A 503 -1.99 0.85 -2.07
N VAL A 504 -2.62 0.83 -0.89
CA VAL A 504 -4.09 0.68 -0.75
C VAL A 504 -4.56 1.58 0.39
N PHE A 505 -5.37 2.59 0.06
CA PHE A 505 -5.88 3.60 0.99
C PHE A 505 -7.40 3.47 1.07
N ALA A 506 -7.96 3.26 2.26
CA ALA A 506 -9.40 3.25 2.47
C ALA A 506 -9.90 4.68 2.77
N GLN A 507 -11.16 4.99 2.44
CA GLN A 507 -11.68 6.34 2.70
C GLN A 507 -11.64 6.69 4.20
N GLY A 508 -10.81 7.68 4.55
CA GLY A 508 -10.64 8.16 5.92
C GLY A 508 -9.99 7.16 6.88
N ARG A 509 -9.37 6.09 6.38
CA ARG A 509 -8.69 5.08 7.20
C ARG A 509 -7.41 4.57 6.54
N ASP A 510 -6.37 4.46 7.35
CA ASP A 510 -5.09 3.90 6.94
C ASP A 510 -4.95 2.47 7.45
N PHE A 511 -4.39 1.59 6.63
CA PHE A 511 -3.84 0.31 7.08
C PHE A 511 -2.44 0.54 7.64
N PHE A 512 -2.15 0.02 8.83
CA PHE A 512 -0.80 -0.06 9.38
C PHE A 512 -0.39 -1.53 9.56
N ILE A 513 0.91 -1.81 9.46
CA ILE A 513 1.46 -3.16 9.70
C ILE A 513 1.71 -3.31 11.20
N ASP A 514 1.20 -4.39 11.77
CA ASP A 514 1.28 -4.72 13.20
C ASP A 514 2.31 -5.82 13.48
N LYS A 515 2.35 -6.85 12.62
CA LYS A 515 3.34 -7.95 12.70
C LYS A 515 3.80 -8.35 11.31
N ALA A 516 5.03 -8.83 11.21
CA ALA A 516 5.59 -9.34 9.96
C ALA A 516 6.40 -10.61 10.20
N CYS A 517 6.16 -11.67 9.41
CA CYS A 517 6.89 -12.94 9.50
C CYS A 517 7.02 -13.61 8.13
N PHE A 518 7.98 -14.52 7.97
CA PHE A 518 8.12 -15.31 6.75
C PHE A 518 7.28 -16.60 6.81
N ASN A 519 6.65 -16.97 5.70
CA ASN A 519 5.90 -18.22 5.55
C ASN A 519 6.81 -19.42 5.14
N ARG A 520 6.21 -20.60 4.97
CA ARG A 520 6.89 -21.80 4.49
C ARG A 520 7.64 -21.60 3.17
N GLU A 521 7.12 -20.81 2.24
CA GLU A 521 7.71 -20.59 0.92
C GLU A 521 8.79 -19.48 0.90
N GLY A 522 8.81 -18.61 1.92
CA GLY A 522 9.75 -17.50 2.05
C GLY A 522 9.19 -16.16 1.60
N ASP A 523 7.86 -16.06 1.45
CA ASP A 523 7.15 -14.80 1.31
C ASP A 523 6.98 -14.14 2.68
N LEU A 524 7.06 -12.81 2.74
CA LEU A 524 6.81 -12.04 3.95
C LEU A 524 5.30 -11.77 4.06
N LEU A 525 4.68 -12.26 5.15
CA LEU A 525 3.32 -11.94 5.54
C LEU A 525 3.35 -10.77 6.53
N CYS A 526 2.67 -9.69 6.19
CA CYS A 526 2.48 -8.50 7.01
C CYS A 526 1.02 -8.42 7.44
N GLN A 527 0.74 -8.60 8.74
CA GLN A 527 -0.59 -8.50 9.30
C GLN A 527 -0.99 -7.03 9.46
N LEU A 528 -2.19 -6.66 9.00
CA LEU A 528 -2.69 -5.29 8.96
C LEU A 528 -3.83 -5.07 9.96
N LYS A 529 -3.89 -3.85 10.49
CA LYS A 529 -5.00 -3.29 11.25
C LYS A 529 -5.40 -1.92 10.69
N TYR A 530 -6.66 -1.54 10.84
CA TYR A 530 -7.17 -0.22 10.44
C TYR A 530 -6.99 0.82 11.56
N ARG A 531 -6.53 2.03 11.21
CA ARG A 531 -6.68 3.23 12.05
C ARG A 531 -7.57 4.26 11.37
N SER A 532 -8.49 4.85 12.13
CA SER A 532 -9.26 6.01 11.66
C SER A 532 -8.36 7.25 11.59
N ALA A 533 -8.37 7.94 10.44
CA ALA A 533 -7.62 9.18 10.25
C ALA A 533 -8.22 10.30 11.14
N GLY A 534 -7.69 10.41 12.36
CA GLY A 534 -8.17 11.35 13.38
C GLY A 534 -8.18 10.81 14.82
N SER A 535 -7.99 9.50 15.05
CA SER A 535 -7.82 8.96 16.42
C SER A 535 -6.38 9.06 16.95
N GLY A 536 -5.41 9.31 16.07
CA GLY A 536 -4.07 9.69 16.47
C GLY A 536 -4.06 11.12 16.98
N ASN A 537 -4.00 11.30 18.31
CA ASN A 537 -3.52 12.56 18.87
C ASN A 537 -2.12 12.84 18.27
N PRO A 538 -1.83 14.06 17.78
CA PRO A 538 -0.46 14.42 17.44
C PRO A 538 0.40 14.22 18.71
N PRO A 539 1.65 13.73 18.57
CA PRO A 539 2.48 13.37 19.72
C PRO A 539 2.61 14.56 20.66
N GLN A 540 2.00 14.45 21.85
CA GLN A 540 1.89 15.60 22.75
C GLN A 540 3.28 16.03 23.20
N PRO A 541 3.61 17.34 23.14
CA PRO A 541 4.81 17.84 23.80
C PRO A 541 4.68 17.54 25.30
N VAL A 542 5.73 16.95 25.89
CA VAL A 542 5.71 16.44 27.26
C VAL A 542 5.45 17.59 28.25
N GLY A 543 4.19 17.73 28.70
CA GLY A 543 3.71 18.94 29.38
C GLY A 543 2.42 18.76 30.18
N SER A 544 2.55 18.21 31.39
CA SER A 544 1.67 18.42 32.55
C SER A 544 0.15 18.62 32.34
N GLY A 545 -0.59 17.51 32.32
CA GLY A 545 -1.86 17.28 33.01
C GLY A 545 -2.96 18.37 33.06
N ASN A 546 -4.10 18.06 32.42
CA ASN A 546 -5.43 18.09 33.05
C ASN A 546 -6.46 17.32 32.20
N SER A 547 -7.42 16.64 32.84
CA SER A 547 -8.38 15.74 32.17
C SER A 547 -9.66 16.46 31.70
N PRO A 548 -10.08 16.33 30.43
CA PRO A 548 -11.40 16.77 29.96
C PRO A 548 -12.48 15.68 30.15
N GLN A 549 -13.75 16.10 30.27
CA GLN A 549 -14.93 15.22 30.27
C GLN A 549 -15.50 15.01 28.86
N PRO A 550 -16.31 13.95 28.62
CA PRO A 550 -16.84 13.63 27.29
C PRO A 550 -17.78 14.72 26.73
N ILE A 551 -17.63 15.01 25.44
CA ILE A 551 -18.45 15.99 24.71
C ILE A 551 -19.69 15.31 24.14
N VAL A 552 -20.87 15.92 24.38
CA VAL A 552 -22.15 15.49 23.79
C VAL A 552 -22.20 15.91 22.32
N ALA A 553 -22.49 14.96 21.42
CA ALA A 553 -22.59 15.23 19.99
C ALA A 553 -23.71 16.23 19.64
N GLN A 554 -23.34 17.37 19.05
CA GLN A 554 -24.31 18.36 18.59
C GLN A 554 -24.85 18.01 17.19
N ARG A 555 -26.13 18.33 16.99
CA ARG A 555 -26.91 17.98 15.79
C ARG A 555 -26.65 18.99 14.66
N ILE A 556 -25.74 18.66 13.76
CA ILE A 556 -25.43 19.48 12.57
C ILE A 556 -26.68 19.65 11.71
N LYS A 557 -26.99 20.89 11.32
CA LYS A 557 -27.93 21.22 10.24
C LYS A 557 -27.15 21.65 9.02
N SER A 558 -27.52 21.14 7.85
CA SER A 558 -26.92 21.57 6.57
C SER A 558 -27.21 23.05 6.29
N PRO A 559 -26.24 23.82 5.74
CA PRO A 559 -26.48 25.19 5.29
C PRO A 559 -27.29 25.23 3.97
N PRO A 560 -28.02 26.33 3.70
CA PRO A 560 -28.68 26.53 2.41
C PRO A 560 -27.67 26.88 1.30
N LEU A 561 -27.99 26.50 0.06
CA LEU A 561 -27.21 26.83 -1.13
C LEU A 561 -27.33 28.33 -1.50
N PRO A 562 -26.28 28.93 -2.10
CA PRO A 562 -26.31 30.33 -2.52
C PRO A 562 -27.17 30.53 -3.79
N ILE A 563 -27.93 31.63 -3.83
CA ILE A 563 -28.69 32.06 -5.01
C ILE A 563 -27.78 32.82 -5.96
N ALA A 564 -27.81 32.50 -7.25
CA ALA A 564 -27.05 33.19 -8.28
C ALA A 564 -27.60 34.61 -8.52
N ALA A 565 -26.70 35.60 -8.61
CA ALA A 565 -27.05 36.99 -8.89
C ALA A 565 -26.80 37.35 -10.35
N GLU A 566 -27.86 37.43 -11.17
CA GLU A 566 -27.77 38.13 -12.44
C GLU A 566 -27.59 39.64 -12.22
N LYS A 567 -26.76 40.28 -13.05
CA LYS A 567 -26.83 41.72 -13.26
C LYS A 567 -26.52 42.08 -14.71
N SER A 568 -27.24 43.06 -15.22
CA SER A 568 -27.39 43.34 -16.65
C SER A 568 -26.23 44.14 -17.25
N ARG A 569 -26.10 44.04 -18.58
CA ARG A 569 -25.40 45.04 -19.39
C ARG A 569 -26.08 46.41 -19.29
N ASN A 570 -25.34 47.45 -19.66
CA ASN A 570 -25.89 48.60 -20.38
C ASN A 570 -24.89 49.04 -21.46
N HIS A 571 -25.40 49.68 -22.52
CA HIS A 571 -24.63 50.34 -23.58
C HIS A 571 -24.01 51.66 -23.03
N ASP A 572 -22.98 52.28 -23.63
CA ASP A 572 -23.15 53.00 -24.90
C ASP A 572 -21.87 53.52 -25.62
N LEU A 573 -22.10 53.91 -26.88
CA LEU A 573 -21.37 54.88 -27.74
C LEU A 573 -19.89 54.66 -28.19
N LEU A 574 -19.77 54.59 -29.53
CA LEU A 574 -18.62 54.97 -30.40
C LEU A 574 -18.46 56.52 -30.47
N PRO A 575 -17.44 57.14 -31.15
CA PRO A 575 -16.44 56.63 -32.12
C PRO A 575 -14.97 57.03 -31.73
N THR A 576 -13.92 57.26 -32.54
CA THR A 576 -13.73 57.47 -34.01
C THR A 576 -12.27 57.26 -34.50
N ARG A 577 -12.10 56.70 -35.72
CA ARG A 577 -11.13 57.04 -36.81
C ARG A 577 -9.59 57.10 -36.61
N LEU A 578 -8.91 56.64 -37.70
CA LEU A 578 -7.57 57.01 -38.21
C LEU A 578 -6.35 56.50 -37.39
N SER A 579 -5.19 56.15 -37.98
CA SER A 579 -4.81 55.98 -39.40
C SER A 579 -3.46 55.25 -39.56
N SER A 580 -3.20 54.68 -40.75
CA SER A 580 -1.87 54.38 -41.37
C SER A 580 -0.93 53.39 -40.65
N ALA A 581 0.12 52.82 -41.27
CA ALA A 581 0.40 52.38 -42.66
C ALA A 581 1.80 51.70 -42.66
N ARG A 582 2.21 51.07 -43.79
CA ARG A 582 3.60 50.64 -44.13
C ARG A 582 4.18 49.45 -43.35
N GLU A 583 5.26 48.79 -43.79
CA GLU A 583 5.73 48.28 -45.12
C GLU A 583 7.05 47.48 -44.85
N GLY A 584 7.43 46.55 -45.74
CA GLY A 584 8.69 45.76 -45.66
C GLY A 584 8.44 44.28 -45.35
N ALA A 585 8.65 43.35 -46.29
CA ALA A 585 9.92 42.86 -46.86
C ALA A 585 10.52 41.74 -45.98
N GLU A 586 10.48 40.45 -46.35
CA GLU A 586 11.11 39.73 -47.49
C GLU A 586 12.52 39.20 -47.19
N GLY A 587 12.80 37.97 -47.65
CA GLY A 587 14.07 37.24 -47.44
C GLY A 587 14.03 36.28 -46.24
N GLY A 588 14.41 35.01 -46.35
CA GLY A 588 14.86 34.25 -47.54
C GLY A 588 14.77 32.73 -47.32
N ILE A 589 15.14 31.95 -48.34
CA ILE A 589 15.09 30.47 -48.38
C ILE A 589 16.52 29.93 -48.57
N GLN A 590 16.70 28.60 -48.37
CA GLN A 590 17.89 27.78 -48.66
C GLN A 590 18.99 27.73 -47.58
N ASP A 591 19.69 26.61 -47.36
CA ASP A 591 19.43 25.18 -47.69
C ASP A 591 20.37 24.30 -46.84
N THR A 592 19.86 23.18 -46.29
CA THR A 592 20.50 21.85 -46.06
C THR A 592 19.56 20.97 -45.26
#